data_AF-A0A0P9V2V9-F1
#
_entry.id   AF-A0A0P9V2V9-F1
#
_cell.length_a   1.000
_cell.length_b   1.000
_cell.length_c   1.000
_cell.angle_alpha   90.00
_cell.angle_beta   90.00
_cell.angle_gamma   90.00
#
_symmetry.space_group_name_H-M   'P 1'
#
loop_
_entity.id
_entity.type
_entity.pdbx_description
1 polymer ?
#
loop_
_entity_poly.entity_id
_entity_poly.type
_entity_poly.pdbx_seq_one_letter_code
_entity_poly.pdbx_strand_id
1 'polypeptide(L)'
;PQIPGLDDRQHYIDNCASSNPSVQQAVISQAHKASQDGITATPTLVIKDKHSRRSITLQGAPDGNVLLSAIDWLAAGSVAGGDKLALRF
;
A
#
# COMPACT_ATOMS: atom_id res chain seq x y z
N PRO A 1 -23.38 4.23 3.19
CA PRO A 1 -23.46 2.82 2.71
C PRO A 1 -23.56 1.89 3.92
N GLN A 2 -24.49 0.93 3.90
CA GLN A 2 -24.64 -0.03 5.00
C GLN A 2 -23.63 -1.16 4.82
N ILE A 3 -22.79 -1.42 5.84
CA ILE A 3 -21.76 -2.46 5.77
C ILE A 3 -22.34 -3.74 6.38
N PRO A 4 -22.50 -4.84 5.61
CA PRO A 4 -23.05 -6.08 6.13
C PRO A 4 -22.29 -6.59 7.35
N GLY A 5 -23.01 -6.97 8.42
CA GLY A 5 -22.41 -7.49 9.65
C GLY A 5 -21.90 -6.41 10.61
N LEU A 6 -22.13 -5.13 10.31
CA LEU A 6 -21.84 -3.99 11.19
C LEU A 6 -23.09 -3.14 11.47
N ASP A 7 -24.27 -3.70 11.28
CA ASP A 7 -25.55 -2.99 11.32
C ASP A 7 -25.79 -2.26 12.64
N ASP A 8 -25.48 -2.88 13.79
CA ASP A 8 -25.61 -2.28 15.13
C ASP A 8 -24.68 -1.07 15.34
N ARG A 9 -23.69 -0.87 14.46
CA ARG A 9 -22.69 0.21 14.54
C ARG A 9 -22.86 1.25 13.45
N GLN A 10 -23.90 1.14 12.62
CA GLN A 10 -24.09 1.98 11.44
C GLN A 10 -24.03 3.48 11.77
N HIS A 11 -24.68 3.91 12.85
CA HIS A 11 -24.65 5.30 13.31
C HIS A 11 -23.23 5.82 13.60
N TYR A 12 -22.37 5.00 14.20
CA TYR A 12 -20.97 5.38 14.48
C TYR A 12 -20.15 5.44 13.20
N ILE A 13 -20.39 4.52 12.26
CA ILE A 13 -19.71 4.49 10.96
C ILE A 13 -20.08 5.72 10.14
N ASP A 14 -21.36 6.05 10.06
CA ASP A 14 -21.85 7.22 9.32
C ASP A 14 -21.34 8.51 9.93
N ASN A 15 -21.35 8.64 11.26
CA ASN A 15 -20.78 9.79 11.94
C ASN A 15 -19.26 9.90 11.67
N CYS A 16 -18.52 8.79 11.78
CA CYS A 16 -17.09 8.74 11.48
C CYS A 16 -16.79 9.19 10.03
N ALA A 17 -17.54 8.67 9.06
CA ALA A 17 -17.34 8.96 7.65
C ALA A 17 -17.75 10.39 7.26
N SER A 18 -18.76 10.97 7.93
CA SER A 18 -19.32 12.28 7.56
C SER A 18 -18.73 13.45 8.34
N SER A 19 -18.30 13.25 9.59
CA SER A 19 -18.01 14.35 10.50
C SER A 19 -16.66 14.28 11.22
N ASN A 20 -15.89 13.18 11.09
CA ASN A 20 -14.60 13.07 11.77
C ASN A 20 -13.47 13.72 10.94
N PRO A 21 -12.96 14.90 11.34
CA PRO A 21 -11.95 15.61 10.56
C PRO A 21 -10.61 14.88 10.51
N SER A 22 -10.25 14.13 11.55
CA SER A 22 -9.00 13.37 11.60
C SER A 22 -9.00 12.21 10.61
N VAL A 23 -10.15 11.53 10.46
CA VAL A 23 -10.31 10.44 9.48
C VAL A 23 -10.30 11.00 8.06
N GLN A 24 -11.02 12.09 7.81
CA GLN A 24 -10.99 12.78 6.52
C GLN A 24 -9.57 13.18 6.12
N GLN A 25 -8.83 13.81 7.04
CA GLN A 25 -7.45 14.23 6.82
C GLN A 25 -6.52 13.04 6.54
N ALA A 26 -6.70 11.92 7.25
CA ALA A 26 -5.89 10.72 7.04
C ALA A 26 -6.07 10.14 5.62
N VAL A 27 -7.32 10.03 5.14
CA VAL A 27 -7.60 9.51 3.78
C VAL A 27 -7.03 10.43 2.71
N ILE A 28 -7.22 11.75 2.83
CA ILE A 28 -6.67 12.74 1.89
C ILE A 28 -5.14 12.68 1.89
N SER A 29 -4.53 12.63 3.08
CA SER A 29 -3.07 12.56 3.22
C SER A 29 -2.49 11.30 2.58
N GLN A 30 -3.15 10.14 2.76
CA GLN A 30 -2.73 8.89 2.14
C GLN A 30 -2.80 8.94 0.62
N ALA A 31 -3.91 9.46 0.06
CA ALA A 31 -4.08 9.60 -1.37
C ALA A 31 -3.03 10.55 -1.98
N HIS A 32 -2.82 11.71 -1.33
CA HIS A 32 -1.81 12.67 -1.75
C HIS A 32 -0.40 12.09 -1.69
N LYS A 33 -0.07 11.36 -0.62
CA LYS A 33 1.23 10.71 -0.47
C LYS A 33 1.46 9.66 -1.56
N ALA A 34 0.44 8.88 -1.92
CA ALA A 34 0.52 7.92 -3.02
C ALA A 34 0.84 8.63 -4.35
N SER A 35 0.17 9.74 -4.66
CA SER A 35 0.45 10.54 -5.85
C SER A 35 1.88 11.10 -5.85
N GLN A 36 2.35 11.63 -4.70
CA GLN A 36 3.73 12.11 -4.54
C GLN A 36 4.78 10.99 -4.73
N ASP A 37 4.43 9.75 -4.34
CA ASP A 37 5.27 8.58 -4.52
C ASP A 37 5.21 8.00 -5.96
N GLY A 38 4.51 8.68 -6.87
CA GLY A 38 4.40 8.27 -8.27
C GLY A 38 3.44 7.10 -8.51
N ILE A 39 2.55 6.80 -7.55
CA ILE A 39 1.51 5.79 -7.73
C ILE A 39 0.38 6.40 -8.59
N THR A 40 0.23 5.88 -9.81
CA THR A 40 -0.75 6.38 -10.79
C THR A 40 -1.91 5.40 -11.04
N ALA A 41 -1.83 4.17 -10.55
CA ALA A 41 -2.87 3.15 -10.72
C ALA A 41 -3.13 2.39 -9.41
N THR A 42 -4.37 1.91 -9.26
CA THR A 42 -4.78 1.03 -8.15
C THR A 42 -5.25 -0.32 -8.71
N PRO A 43 -4.97 -1.45 -8.03
CA PRO A 43 -4.14 -1.57 -6.82
C PRO A 43 -2.64 -1.39 -7.12
N THR A 44 -1.87 -0.97 -6.11
CA THR A 44 -0.41 -0.89 -6.12
C THR A 44 0.11 -1.34 -4.75
N LEU A 45 1.14 -2.16 -4.71
CA LEU A 45 1.80 -2.60 -3.49
C LEU A 45 3.20 -2.00 -3.39
N VAL A 46 3.52 -1.33 -2.27
CA VAL A 46 4.87 -0.88 -1.94
C VAL A 46 5.39 -1.72 -0.78
N ILE A 47 6.33 -2.60 -1.04
CA ILE A 47 6.94 -3.48 -0.04
C ILE A 47 8.20 -2.79 0.49
N LYS A 48 8.31 -2.66 1.82
CA LYS A 48 9.43 -2.00 2.49
C LYS A 48 10.06 -2.97 3.49
N ASP A 49 11.33 -3.31 3.30
CA ASP A 49 12.10 -4.01 4.32
C ASP A 49 12.52 -3.02 5.41
N LYS A 50 12.11 -3.28 6.65
CA LYS A 50 12.41 -2.42 7.79
C LYS A 50 13.88 -2.50 8.22
N HIS A 51 14.58 -3.60 7.92
CA HIS A 51 15.98 -3.80 8.31
C HIS A 51 16.92 -3.12 7.32
N SER A 52 16.85 -3.47 6.03
CA SER A 52 17.71 -2.88 5.00
C SER A 52 17.25 -1.51 4.51
N ARG A 53 16.04 -1.08 4.88
CA ARG A 53 15.37 0.14 4.38
C ARG A 53 15.14 0.13 2.86
N ARG A 54 15.35 -1.00 2.19
CA ARG A 54 15.07 -1.18 0.77
C ARG A 54 13.56 -1.28 0.53
N SER A 55 13.14 -0.91 -0.67
CA SER A 55 11.74 -0.98 -1.06
C SER A 55 11.59 -1.32 -2.54
N ILE A 56 10.50 -2.00 -2.87
CA ILE A 56 10.07 -2.29 -4.24
C ILE A 56 8.59 -1.95 -4.39
N THR A 57 8.20 -1.44 -5.56
CA THR A 57 6.82 -1.11 -5.91
C THR A 57 6.34 -2.06 -7.00
N LEU A 58 5.19 -2.70 -6.77
CA LEU A 58 4.49 -3.56 -7.72
C LEU A 58 3.17 -2.89 -8.11
N GLN A 59 3.00 -2.60 -9.40
CA GLN A 59 1.74 -2.07 -9.94
C GLN A 59 0.79 -3.25 -10.22
N GLY A 60 -0.49 -3.09 -9.90
CA GLY A 60 -1.51 -4.13 -10.07
C GLY A 60 -1.67 -5.04 -8.84
N ALA A 61 -2.39 -6.15 -9.04
CA ALA A 61 -2.64 -7.17 -8.02
C ALA A 61 -1.71 -8.37 -8.30
N PRO A 62 -0.46 -8.38 -7.79
CA PRO A 62 0.45 -9.47 -8.03
C PRO A 62 -0.08 -10.76 -7.42
N ASP A 63 0.12 -11.89 -8.10
CA ASP A 63 -0.10 -13.20 -7.51
C ASP A 63 0.97 -13.53 -6.46
N GLY A 64 0.76 -14.66 -5.77
CA GLY A 64 1.65 -15.10 -4.69
C GLY A 64 3.10 -15.33 -5.12
N ASN A 65 3.35 -15.82 -6.34
CA ASN A 65 4.70 -16.10 -6.82
C ASN A 65 5.46 -14.80 -7.09
N VAL A 66 4.79 -13.82 -7.70
CA VAL A 66 5.35 -12.48 -7.94
C VAL A 66 5.68 -11.81 -6.61
N LEU A 67 4.77 -11.89 -5.64
CA LEU A 67 4.99 -11.34 -4.30
C LEU A 67 6.20 -11.97 -3.60
N LEU A 68 6.30 -13.30 -3.62
CA LEU A 68 7.44 -14.03 -3.02
C LEU A 68 8.77 -13.68 -3.71
N SER A 69 8.77 -13.54 -5.03
CA SER A 69 9.96 -13.14 -5.79
C SER A 69 10.41 -11.72 -5.46
N ALA A 70 9.47 -10.79 -5.25
CA ALA A 70 9.77 -9.43 -4.82
C ALA A 70 10.39 -9.38 -3.40
N ILE A 71 9.91 -10.25 -2.50
CA ILE A 71 10.45 -10.39 -1.15
C ILE A 71 11.86 -10.98 -1.19
N ASP A 72 12.08 -12.03 -2.00
CA ASP A 72 13.42 -12.61 -2.19
C ASP A 72 14.40 -11.58 -2.73
N TRP A 73 14.01 -10.77 -3.71
CA TRP A 73 14.83 -9.66 -4.22
C TRP A 73 15.17 -8.62 -3.13
N LEU A 74 14.22 -8.31 -2.24
CA LEU A 74 14.43 -7.40 -1.10
C LEU A 74 15.37 -8.01 -0.04
N ALA A 75 15.32 -9.32 0.17
CA ALA A 75 16.22 -10.02 1.10
C ALA A 75 17.62 -10.21 0.50
N ALA A 76 17.70 -10.47 -0.81
CA ALA A 76 18.94 -10.79 -1.51
C ALA A 76 19.90 -9.60 -1.60
N GLY A 77 19.44 -8.35 -1.68
CA GLY A 77 20.32 -7.17 -1.80
C GLY A 77 21.04 -6.74 -0.52
N SER A 78 21.23 -7.65 0.44
CA SER A 78 22.41 -7.62 1.31
C SER A 78 23.66 -8.18 0.60
N VAL A 79 23.51 -8.77 -0.60
CA VAL A 79 24.58 -9.16 -1.53
C VAL A 79 24.32 -8.49 -2.89
N ALA A 80 25.34 -7.82 -3.42
CA ALA A 80 25.38 -7.09 -4.69
C ALA A 80 24.64 -5.73 -4.73
N GLY A 81 25.45 -4.67 -4.78
CA GLY A 81 25.01 -3.31 -5.04
C GLY A 81 24.59 -3.09 -6.49
N GLY A 82 23.86 -1.99 -6.69
CA GLY A 82 23.58 -1.40 -7.99
C GLY A 82 22.51 -2.15 -8.79
N ASP A 83 21.25 -1.74 -8.62
CA ASP A 83 20.45 -1.17 -9.71
C ASP A 83 18.96 -1.24 -9.40
N LYS A 84 18.29 -0.13 -9.67
CA LYS A 84 16.84 0.05 -9.53
C LYS A 84 16.15 -0.75 -10.63
N LEU A 85 16.08 -2.07 -10.47
CA LEU A 85 15.35 -2.97 -11.35
C LEU A 85 13.85 -2.79 -11.09
N ALA A 86 13.17 -2.14 -12.04
CA ALA A 86 11.74 -2.35 -12.23
C ALA A 86 11.56 -3.79 -12.69
N LEU A 87 11.37 -4.71 -11.74
CA LEU A 87 11.03 -6.09 -12.04
C LEU A 87 9.66 -6.10 -12.75
N ARG A 88 9.69 -6.34 -14.06
CA ARG A 88 8.51 -6.68 -14.84
C ARG A 88 8.31 -8.18 -14.70
N PHE A 89 7.31 -8.55 -13.91
CA PHE A 89 6.71 -9.88 -13.96
C PHE A 89 5.48 -9.82 -14.87
#